data_AF-A0A353K3J8-F1
#
_entry.id   AF-A0A353K3J8-F1
#
_cell.length_a   1.000
_cell.length_b   1.000
_cell.length_c   1.000
_cell.angle_alpha   90.00
_cell.angle_beta   90.00
_cell.angle_gamma   90.00
#
_symmetry.space_group_name_H-M   'P 1'
#
loop_
_entity.id
_entity.type
_entity.pdbx_description
1 polymer ?
#
loop_
_entity_poly.entity_id
_entity_poly.type
_entity_poly.pdbx_seq_one_letter_code
_entity_poly.pdbx_strand_id
1 'polypeptide(L)'
;RSQKYFAEQQKDLGELNGHVEEMYTGHKIIKAFGHEDESIDKFNEINERLYKGSWEAQFISGIIMPLLNFINNIGYVLVCVVGGIMVTKRKIEIGDIQAFIQYSKQFTQPIVQTANIINILQSTVASAERVFELLDETEEIPDKPDVKELKSVEGNVKFEDVKFGYNEDSILI
;
A
#
# COMPACT_ATOMS: atom_id res chain seq x y z
N ARG A 1 8.97 -0.49 9.25
CA ARG A 1 9.80 -1.44 8.47
C ARG A 1 8.94 -2.28 7.51
N SER A 2 7.87 -2.95 7.96
CA SER A 2 6.93 -3.69 7.10
C SER A 2 6.33 -2.86 5.95
N GLN A 3 5.99 -1.60 6.21
CA GLN A 3 5.39 -0.71 5.23
C GLN A 3 6.28 -0.43 4.00
N LYS A 4 7.60 -0.41 4.16
CA LYS A 4 8.52 -0.26 3.03
C LYS A 4 8.42 -1.47 2.09
N TYR A 5 8.36 -2.67 2.66
CA TYR A 5 8.16 -3.90 1.91
C TYR A 5 6.79 -3.96 1.22
N PHE A 6 5.72 -3.48 1.88
CA PHE A 6 4.41 -3.39 1.24
C PHE A 6 4.37 -2.37 0.09
N ALA A 7 5.04 -1.22 0.24
CA ALA A 7 5.13 -0.23 -0.83
C ALA A 7 5.93 -0.77 -2.03
N GLU A 8 7.03 -1.47 -1.77
CA GLU A 8 7.86 -2.10 -2.80
C GLU A 8 7.11 -3.24 -3.51
N GLN A 9 6.40 -4.08 -2.77
CA GLN A 9 5.47 -5.09 -3.30
C GLN A 9 4.40 -4.46 -4.21
N GLN A 10 3.79 -3.36 -3.79
CA GLN A 10 2.74 -2.69 -4.57
C GLN A 10 3.29 -2.09 -5.87
N LYS A 11 4.52 -1.57 -5.83
CA LYS A 11 5.22 -1.06 -7.02
C LYS A 11 5.51 -2.18 -8.02
N ASP A 12 6.13 -3.27 -7.56
CA ASP A 12 6.45 -4.42 -8.42
C ASP A 12 5.19 -5.07 -9.00
N LEU A 13 4.08 -5.10 -8.25
CA LEU A 13 2.79 -5.58 -8.74
C LEU A 13 2.22 -4.67 -9.84
N GLY A 14 2.38 -3.35 -9.70
CA GLY A 14 2.01 -2.39 -10.73
C GLY A 14 2.81 -2.57 -12.01
N GLU A 15 4.13 -2.72 -11.90
CA GLU A 15 5.01 -3.00 -13.05
C GLU A 15 4.66 -4.33 -13.74
N LEU A 16 4.36 -5.39 -12.97
CA LEU A 16 3.94 -6.68 -13.52
C LEU A 16 2.64 -6.56 -14.32
N ASN A 17 1.63 -5.90 -13.75
CA ASN A 17 0.35 -5.70 -14.43
C ASN A 17 0.50 -4.84 -15.70
N GLY A 18 1.30 -3.78 -15.64
CA GLY A 18 1.59 -2.94 -16.80
C GLY A 18 2.26 -3.72 -17.93
N HIS A 19 3.26 -4.54 -17.61
CA HIS A 19 3.93 -5.40 -18.60
C HIS A 19 2.96 -6.41 -19.24
N VAL A 20 2.08 -7.01 -18.43
CA VAL A 20 1.05 -7.95 -18.93
C VAL A 20 0.08 -7.24 -19.88
N GLU A 21 -0.37 -6.03 -19.53
CA GLU A 21 -1.29 -5.24 -20.37
C GLU A 21 -0.66 -4.83 -21.70
N GLU A 22 0.61 -4.39 -21.67
CA GLU A 22 1.39 -4.04 -22.86
C GLU A 22 1.60 -5.26 -23.76
N MET A 23 1.92 -6.42 -23.20
CA MET A 23 2.05 -7.68 -23.94
C MET A 23 0.74 -8.11 -24.61
N TYR A 24 -0.39 -8.02 -23.90
CA TYR A 24 -1.70 -8.37 -24.44
C TYR A 24 -2.11 -7.44 -25.58
N THR A 25 -1.90 -6.14 -25.41
CA THR A 25 -2.22 -5.12 -26.41
C THR A 25 -1.30 -5.22 -27.62
N GLY A 26 -0.01 -5.46 -27.39
CA GLY A 26 1.06 -5.54 -28.39
C GLY A 26 1.29 -6.94 -28.97
N HIS A 27 0.45 -7.95 -28.65
CA HIS A 27 0.76 -9.35 -28.95
C HIS A 27 1.06 -9.59 -30.45
N LYS A 28 0.40 -8.86 -31.35
CA LYS A 28 0.58 -9.03 -32.80
C LYS A 28 2.00 -8.64 -33.23
N ILE A 29 2.54 -7.59 -32.62
CA ILE A 29 3.89 -7.09 -32.87
C ILE A 29 4.88 -8.09 -32.30
N ILE A 30 4.68 -8.54 -31.06
CA ILE A 30 5.55 -9.53 -30.42
C ILE A 30 5.67 -10.80 -31.28
N LYS A 31 4.53 -11.37 -31.73
CA LYS A 31 4.51 -12.54 -32.62
C LYS A 31 5.13 -12.28 -34.00
N ALA A 32 4.98 -11.07 -34.53
CA ALA A 32 5.50 -10.72 -35.86
C ALA A 32 7.04 -10.58 -35.87
N PHE A 33 7.62 -10.15 -34.75
CA PHE A 33 9.06 -9.94 -34.61
C PHE A 33 9.78 -11.05 -33.82
N GLY A 34 9.06 -12.03 -33.26
CA GLY A 34 9.66 -13.17 -32.57
C GLY A 34 10.18 -12.86 -31.16
N HIS A 35 9.63 -11.83 -30.50
CA HIS A 35 10.09 -11.35 -29.18
C HIS A 35 9.38 -12.04 -28.00
N GLU A 36 8.76 -13.20 -28.21
CA GLU A 36 8.06 -13.92 -27.14
C GLU A 36 8.99 -14.25 -25.97
N ASP A 37 10.16 -14.82 -26.26
CA ASP A 37 11.11 -15.26 -25.23
C ASP A 37 11.64 -14.08 -24.41
N GLU A 38 12.03 -12.98 -25.06
CA GLU A 38 12.49 -11.76 -24.39
C GLU A 38 11.40 -11.16 -23.48
N SER A 39 10.15 -11.21 -23.93
CA SER A 39 9.03 -10.69 -23.15
C SER A 39 8.69 -11.58 -21.95
N ILE A 40 8.86 -12.90 -22.09
CA ILE A 40 8.74 -13.87 -20.99
C ILE A 40 9.88 -13.69 -19.98
N ASP A 41 11.11 -13.50 -20.45
CA ASP A 41 12.26 -13.26 -19.58
C ASP A 41 12.06 -12.00 -18.72
N LYS A 42 11.57 -10.92 -19.34
CA LYS A 42 11.25 -9.69 -18.62
C LYS A 42 10.11 -9.86 -17.62
N PHE A 43 9.07 -10.63 -17.98
CA PHE A 43 8.01 -11.00 -17.04
C PHE A 43 8.56 -11.77 -15.84
N ASN A 44 9.43 -12.75 -16.08
CA ASN A 44 10.04 -13.56 -15.03
C ASN A 44 10.90 -12.71 -14.09
N GLU A 45 11.67 -11.76 -14.62
CA GLU A 45 12.47 -10.83 -13.81
C GLU A 45 11.60 -10.01 -12.87
N ILE A 46 10.53 -9.38 -13.38
CA ILE A 46 9.60 -8.57 -12.58
C ILE A 46 8.89 -9.45 -11.54
N ASN A 47 8.42 -10.63 -11.96
CA ASN A 47 7.75 -11.58 -11.08
C ASN A 47 8.66 -12.08 -9.96
N GLU A 48 9.96 -12.30 -10.23
CA GLU A 48 10.89 -12.78 -9.21
C GLU A 48 11.24 -11.69 -8.18
N ARG A 49 11.32 -10.41 -8.60
CA ARG A 49 11.42 -9.30 -7.65
C ARG A 49 10.18 -9.21 -6.77
N LEU A 50 8.99 -9.26 -7.38
CA LEU A 50 7.72 -9.26 -6.66
C LEU A 50 7.65 -10.42 -5.66
N TYR A 51 8.09 -11.63 -6.06
CA TYR A 51 8.11 -12.80 -5.21
C TYR A 51 9.02 -12.60 -4.00
N LYS A 52 10.25 -12.12 -4.18
CA LYS A 52 11.21 -11.88 -3.09
C LYS A 52 10.68 -10.83 -2.11
N GLY A 53 10.18 -9.70 -2.61
CA GLY A 53 9.59 -8.64 -1.77
C GLY A 53 8.36 -9.13 -0.99
N SER A 54 7.48 -9.87 -1.65
CA SER A 54 6.28 -10.45 -1.03
C SER A 54 6.63 -11.49 0.03
N TRP A 55 7.61 -12.36 -0.24
CA TRP A 55 8.03 -13.40 0.68
C TRP A 55 8.54 -12.82 2.01
N GLU A 56 9.42 -11.81 1.95
CA GLU A 56 9.93 -11.16 3.15
C GLU A 56 8.82 -10.48 3.97
N ALA A 57 7.91 -9.77 3.30
CA ALA A 57 6.76 -9.12 3.94
C ALA A 57 5.83 -10.14 4.62
N GLN A 58 5.54 -11.25 3.95
CA GLN A 58 4.67 -12.30 4.44
C GLN A 58 5.32 -13.09 5.58
N PHE A 59 6.63 -13.35 5.50
CA PHE A 59 7.38 -14.03 6.56
C PHE A 59 7.37 -13.21 7.85
N ILE A 60 7.65 -11.90 7.77
CA ILE A 60 7.61 -11.00 8.93
C ILE A 60 6.19 -10.95 9.52
N SER A 61 5.17 -10.83 8.67
CA SER A 61 3.78 -10.77 9.13
C SER A 61 3.33 -12.09 9.76
N GLY A 62 3.74 -13.23 9.18
CA GLY A 62 3.39 -14.57 9.63
C GLY A 62 4.07 -14.98 10.93
N ILE A 63 5.29 -14.51 11.22
CA ILE A 63 6.04 -14.92 12.41
C ILE A 63 5.66 -14.14 13.68
N ILE A 64 5.04 -12.96 13.55
CA ILE A 64 4.64 -12.11 14.69
C ILE A 64 3.65 -12.85 15.61
N MET A 65 2.63 -13.51 15.06
CA MET A 65 1.60 -14.17 15.86
C MET A 65 2.15 -15.40 16.64
N PRO A 66 2.94 -16.31 16.01
CA PRO A 66 3.66 -17.35 16.74
C PRO A 66 4.61 -16.81 17.81
N LEU A 67 5.36 -15.73 17.54
CA LEU A 67 6.26 -15.10 18.51
C LEU A 67 5.51 -14.56 19.73
N LEU A 68 4.38 -13.88 19.51
CA LEU A 68 3.54 -13.39 20.60
C LEU A 68 2.97 -14.53 21.44
N ASN A 69 2.54 -15.63 20.80
CA ASN A 69 2.09 -16.81 21.53
C ASN A 69 3.23 -17.45 22.34
N PHE A 70 4.44 -17.51 21.78
CA PHE A 70 5.61 -18.02 22.47
C PHE A 70 5.97 -17.18 23.70
N ILE A 71 6.00 -15.86 23.57
CA ILE A 71 6.23 -14.92 24.68
C ILE A 71 5.16 -15.10 25.77
N ASN A 72 3.88 -15.19 25.37
CA ASN A 72 2.78 -15.42 26.30
C ASN A 72 2.92 -16.76 27.05
N ASN A 73 3.34 -17.82 26.37
CA ASN A 73 3.54 -19.13 26.98
C ASN A 73 4.71 -19.13 27.97
N ILE A 74 5.82 -18.45 27.65
CA ILE A 74 6.93 -18.26 28.59
C ILE A 74 6.46 -17.46 29.81
N GLY A 75 5.74 -16.37 29.60
CA GLY A 75 5.15 -15.57 30.67
C GLY A 75 4.24 -16.41 31.57
N TYR A 76 3.40 -17.26 30.98
CA TYR A 76 2.54 -18.19 31.71
C TYR A 76 3.35 -19.16 32.59
N VAL A 77 4.38 -19.82 32.04
CA VAL A 77 5.23 -20.75 32.80
C VAL A 77 5.94 -20.02 33.94
N LEU A 78 6.50 -18.84 33.70
CA LEU A 78 7.18 -18.05 34.74
C LEU A 78 6.22 -17.69 35.88
N VAL A 79 5.01 -17.24 35.56
CA VAL A 79 4.00 -16.90 36.56
C VAL A 79 3.57 -18.14 37.34
N CYS A 80 3.39 -19.29 36.69
CA CYS A 80 3.08 -20.55 37.37
C CYS A 80 4.19 -21.01 38.33
N VAL A 81 5.46 -20.92 37.92
CA VAL A 81 6.61 -21.34 38.74
C VAL A 81 6.79 -20.40 39.94
N VAL A 82 6.85 -19.09 39.71
CA VAL A 82 7.05 -18.09 40.77
C VAL A 82 5.82 -18.02 41.68
N GLY A 83 4.62 -17.98 41.09
CA GLY A 83 3.36 -17.96 41.82
C GLY A 83 3.17 -19.22 42.66
N GLY A 84 3.48 -20.40 42.14
CA GLY A 84 3.44 -21.65 42.89
C GLY A 84 4.33 -21.64 44.13
N ILE A 85 5.56 -21.11 44.01
CA ILE A 85 6.46 -20.92 45.15
C ILE A 85 5.87 -19.93 46.17
N MET A 86 5.18 -18.87 45.73
CA MET A 86 4.56 -17.89 46.64
C MET A 86 3.32 -18.42 47.35
N VAL A 87 2.52 -19.27 46.68
CA VAL A 87 1.36 -19.95 47.28
C VAL A 87 1.80 -20.94 48.36
N THR A 88 2.84 -21.73 48.11
CA THR A 88 3.37 -22.65 49.14
C THR A 88 3.89 -21.91 50.37
N LYS A 89 4.36 -20.66 50.21
CA LYS A 89 4.76 -19.76 51.30
C LYS A 89 3.59 -18.96 51.89
N ARG A 90 2.34 -19.23 51.49
CA ARG A 90 1.11 -18.51 51.89
C ARG A 90 1.17 -16.99 51.73
N LYS A 91 1.92 -16.50 50.73
CA LYS A 91 2.02 -15.05 50.44
C LYS A 91 0.89 -14.54 49.54
N ILE A 92 0.36 -15.42 48.70
CA ILE A 92 -0.73 -15.17 47.75
C ILE A 92 -1.63 -16.40 47.69
N GLU A 93 -2.85 -16.23 47.21
CA GLU A 93 -3.80 -17.31 46.95
C GLU A 93 -3.65 -17.85 45.52
N ILE A 94 -4.19 -19.04 45.27
CA ILE A 94 -4.22 -19.62 43.92
C ILE A 94 -5.04 -18.74 42.95
N GLY A 95 -6.08 -18.07 43.46
CA GLY A 95 -6.90 -17.12 42.71
C GLY A 95 -6.09 -15.94 42.17
N ASP A 96 -5.08 -15.47 42.92
CA ASP A 96 -4.22 -14.35 42.51
C ASP A 96 -3.40 -14.70 41.27
N ILE A 97 -2.92 -15.94 41.17
CA ILE A 97 -2.18 -16.44 40.00
C ILE A 97 -3.09 -16.43 38.76
N GLN A 98 -4.31 -16.96 38.91
CA GLN A 98 -5.28 -16.99 37.82
C GLN A 98 -5.62 -15.57 37.34
N ALA A 99 -5.92 -14.66 38.27
CA ALA A 99 -6.25 -13.27 37.97
C ALA A 99 -5.08 -12.56 37.26
N PHE A 100 -3.85 -12.75 37.74
CA PHE A 100 -2.66 -12.14 37.12
C PHE A 100 -2.44 -12.61 35.68
N ILE A 101 -2.61 -13.91 35.41
CA ILE A 101 -2.47 -14.47 34.05
C ILE A 101 -3.52 -13.87 33.12
N GLN A 102 -4.77 -13.74 33.59
CA GLN A 102 -5.84 -13.12 32.80
C GLN A 102 -5.54 -11.65 32.50
N TYR A 103 -5.15 -10.86 33.52
CA TYR A 103 -4.83 -9.44 33.33
C TYR A 103 -3.60 -9.22 32.47
N SER A 104 -2.57 -10.06 32.58
CA SER A 104 -1.37 -9.99 31.74
C SER A 104 -1.69 -10.22 30.26
N LYS A 105 -2.55 -11.19 29.94
CA LYS A 105 -3.05 -11.41 28.57
C LYS A 105 -3.87 -10.23 28.08
N GLN A 106 -4.76 -9.72 28.93
CA GLN A 106 -5.60 -8.56 28.60
C GLN A 106 -4.79 -7.29 28.38
N PHE A 107 -3.63 -7.14 29.03
CA PHE A 107 -2.73 -6.01 28.82
C PHE A 107 -1.98 -6.06 27.47
N THR A 108 -1.71 -7.26 26.96
CA THR A 108 -0.96 -7.44 25.71
C THR A 108 -1.83 -7.19 24.47
N GLN A 109 -3.14 -7.46 24.55
CA GLN A 109 -4.07 -7.29 23.43
C GLN A 109 -4.20 -5.83 22.95
N PRO A 110 -4.35 -4.81 23.82
CA PRO A 110 -4.33 -3.40 23.43
C PRO A 110 -3.05 -2.99 22.71
N ILE A 111 -1.89 -3.49 23.14
CA ILE A 111 -0.59 -3.17 22.51
C ILE A 111 -0.59 -3.58 21.03
N VAL A 112 -1.11 -4.79 20.75
CA VAL A 112 -1.25 -5.29 19.37
C VAL A 112 -2.25 -4.44 18.58
N GLN A 113 -3.38 -4.06 19.19
CA GLN A 113 -4.38 -3.21 18.55
C GLN A 113 -3.81 -1.82 18.21
N THR A 114 -3.08 -1.18 19.12
CA THR A 114 -2.42 0.11 18.88
C THR A 114 -1.41 0.02 17.75
N ALA A 115 -0.61 -1.05 17.70
CA ALA A 115 0.34 -1.27 16.60
C ALA A 115 -0.36 -1.37 15.23
N ASN A 116 -1.53 -2.01 15.17
CA ASN A 116 -2.33 -2.08 13.93
C ASN A 116 -2.92 -0.72 13.54
N ILE A 117 -3.40 0.07 14.50
CA ILE A 117 -3.94 1.42 14.26
C ILE A 117 -2.88 2.34 13.65
N ILE A 118 -1.61 2.20 14.03
CA ILE A 118 -0.50 2.99 13.45
C ILE A 118 -0.38 2.76 11.94
N ASN A 119 -0.60 1.53 11.44
CA ASN A 119 -0.58 1.26 10.00
C ASN A 119 -1.77 1.92 9.29
N ILE A 120 -2.96 1.85 9.90
CA ILE A 120 -4.18 2.49 9.36
C ILE A 120 -3.97 3.99 9.28
N LEU A 121 -3.53 4.63 10.37
CA LEU A 121 -3.30 6.07 10.44
C LEU A 121 -2.38 6.56 9.32
N GLN A 122 -1.29 5.84 9.05
CA GLN A 122 -0.37 6.19 7.97
C GLN A 122 -1.01 6.06 6.58
N SER A 123 -1.78 5.00 6.32
CA SER A 123 -2.51 4.85 5.07
C SER A 123 -3.59 5.93 4.88
N THR A 124 -4.22 6.37 5.97
CA THR A 124 -5.18 7.46 5.98
C THR A 124 -4.50 8.78 5.62
N VAL A 125 -3.33 9.08 6.20
CA VAL A 125 -2.56 10.31 5.89
C VAL A 125 -2.20 10.36 4.40
N ALA A 126 -1.62 9.30 3.85
CA ALA A 126 -1.26 9.24 2.42
C ALA A 126 -2.48 9.30 1.47
N SER A 127 -3.64 8.83 1.93
CA SER A 127 -4.89 8.97 1.16
C SER A 127 -5.45 10.39 1.25
N ALA A 128 -5.34 11.03 2.41
CA ALA A 128 -5.75 12.41 2.60
C ALA A 128 -4.88 13.36 1.77
N GLU A 129 -3.56 13.16 1.71
CA GLU A 129 -2.65 13.94 0.86
C GLU A 129 -3.12 13.98 -0.59
N ARG A 130 -3.47 12.84 -1.19
CA ARG A 130 -4.00 12.78 -2.56
C ARG A 130 -5.35 13.48 -2.74
N VAL A 131 -6.22 13.44 -1.72
CA VAL A 131 -7.50 14.17 -1.78
C VAL A 131 -7.26 15.67 -1.72
N PHE A 132 -6.36 16.13 -0.85
CA PHE A 132 -5.99 17.54 -0.77
C PHE A 132 -5.28 18.01 -2.03
N GLU A 133 -4.37 17.22 -2.59
CA GLU A 133 -3.73 17.50 -3.88
C GLU A 133 -4.76 17.75 -4.99
N LEU A 134 -5.80 16.90 -5.09
CA LEU A 134 -6.89 17.10 -6.05
C LEU A 134 -7.72 18.37 -5.77
N LEU A 135 -7.97 18.69 -4.51
CA LEU A 135 -8.74 19.88 -4.12
C LEU A 135 -7.96 21.18 -4.30
N ASP A 136 -6.63 21.12 -4.19
CA ASP A 136 -5.71 22.25 -4.32
C ASP A 136 -5.25 22.45 -5.78
N GLU A 137 -5.60 21.54 -6.70
CA GLU A 137 -5.32 21.67 -8.13
C GLU A 137 -5.98 22.94 -8.70
N THR A 138 -5.26 23.64 -9.57
CA THR A 138 -5.79 24.89 -10.14
C THR A 138 -7.00 24.61 -11.01
N GLU A 139 -8.13 25.27 -10.71
CA GLU A 139 -9.31 25.21 -11.57
C GLU A 139 -8.97 25.67 -12.99
N GLU A 140 -9.58 25.01 -13.97
CA GLU A 140 -9.47 25.40 -15.36
C GLU A 140 -9.86 26.88 -15.51
N ILE A 141 -9.10 27.63 -16.31
CA ILE A 141 -9.29 29.06 -16.47
C ILE A 141 -10.74 29.30 -16.89
N PRO A 142 -11.56 30.00 -16.08
CA PRO A 142 -12.94 30.23 -16.43
C PRO A 142 -13.02 31.05 -17.72
N ASP A 143 -14.06 30.77 -18.49
CA ASP A 143 -14.38 31.53 -19.69
C ASP A 143 -14.34 33.03 -19.41
N LYS A 144 -13.76 33.80 -20.35
CA LYS A 144 -13.67 35.25 -20.21
C LYS A 144 -15.07 35.83 -19.94
N PRO A 145 -15.22 36.83 -19.05
CA PRO A 145 -16.52 37.38 -18.68
C PRO A 145 -17.34 37.97 -19.85
N ASP A 146 -16.70 38.23 -21.00
CA ASP A 146 -17.31 38.74 -22.24
C ASP A 146 -17.61 37.64 -23.29
N VAL A 147 -17.66 36.36 -22.92
CA VAL A 147 -18.04 35.30 -23.86
C VAL A 147 -19.48 35.52 -24.33
N LYS A 148 -19.62 35.79 -25.63
CA LYS A 148 -20.92 35.98 -26.28
C LYS A 148 -21.52 34.63 -26.63
N GLU A 149 -22.70 34.37 -26.12
CA GLU A 149 -23.50 33.20 -26.50
C GLU A 149 -23.92 33.30 -27.97
N LEU A 150 -23.47 32.36 -28.79
CA LEU A 150 -23.74 32.33 -30.23
C LEU A 150 -25.14 31.76 -30.49
N LYS A 151 -26.12 32.64 -30.80
CA LYS A 151 -27.53 32.24 -31.00
C LYS A 151 -27.83 31.66 -32.38
N SER A 152 -27.13 32.11 -33.42
CA SER A 152 -27.26 31.62 -34.80
C SER A 152 -25.96 31.91 -35.54
N VAL A 153 -25.37 30.89 -36.16
CA VAL A 153 -24.08 30.97 -36.86
C VAL A 153 -24.15 30.24 -38.20
N GLU A 154 -23.48 30.80 -39.21
CA GLU A 154 -23.39 30.21 -40.55
C GLU A 154 -22.24 29.19 -40.70
N GLY A 155 -21.42 29.01 -39.66
CA GLY A 155 -20.35 27.99 -39.62
C GLY A 155 -19.04 28.39 -40.30
N ASN A 156 -18.82 29.68 -40.57
CA ASN A 156 -17.57 30.17 -41.17
C ASN A 156 -16.43 30.22 -40.13
N VAL A 157 -15.62 29.15 -40.06
CA VAL A 157 -14.44 29.07 -39.16
C VAL A 157 -13.16 29.35 -39.96
N LYS A 158 -12.31 30.24 -39.46
CA LYS A 158 -11.00 30.55 -40.03
C LYS A 158 -9.94 30.51 -38.93
N PHE A 159 -8.83 29.84 -39.21
CA PHE A 159 -7.63 29.84 -38.38
C PHE A 159 -6.66 30.88 -38.96
N GLU A 160 -6.25 31.87 -38.17
CA GLU A 160 -5.27 32.89 -38.55
C GLU A 160 -4.16 32.92 -37.50
N ASP A 161 -2.91 32.74 -37.94
CA ASP A 161 -1.69 32.82 -37.12
C ASP A 161 -1.75 32.01 -35.80
N VAL A 162 -2.42 30.85 -35.83
CA VAL A 162 -2.57 29.98 -34.67
C VAL A 162 -1.28 29.20 -34.44
N LYS A 163 -0.79 29.25 -33.20
CA LYS A 163 0.26 28.37 -32.71
C LYS A 163 -0.28 27.46 -31.62
N PHE A 164 0.06 26.19 -31.67
CA PHE A 164 -0.40 25.21 -30.70
C PHE A 164 0.72 24.26 -30.29
N GLY A 165 0.84 24.03 -28.99
CA GLY A 165 1.70 23.03 -28.39
C GLY A 165 1.10 22.62 -27.05
N TYR A 166 1.30 21.36 -26.66
CA TYR A 166 0.85 20.89 -25.34
C TYR A 166 1.69 21.51 -24.20
N ASN A 167 2.94 21.85 -24.49
CA ASN A 167 3.90 22.43 -23.57
C ASN A 167 4.57 23.64 -24.25
N GLU A 168 5.03 24.63 -23.49
CA GLU A 168 5.66 25.85 -24.04
C GLU A 168 6.89 25.54 -24.92
N ASP A 169 7.61 24.46 -24.62
CA ASP A 169 8.83 24.04 -25.32
C ASP A 169 8.56 23.18 -26.58
N SER A 170 7.31 22.83 -26.87
CA SER A 170 6.96 21.88 -27.95
C SER A 170 5.76 22.37 -28.74
N ILE A 171 5.99 23.43 -29.52
CA ILE A 171 5.02 23.94 -30.49
C ILE A 171 4.93 22.96 -31.66
N LEU A 172 3.74 22.43 -31.90
CA LEU A 172 3.40 21.48 -32.97
C LEU A 172 2.95 22.18 -34.25
N ILE A 173 2.30 23.34 -34.12
CA ILE A 173 1.77 24.15 -35.22
C ILE A 173 2.06 25.60 -34.94
#